data_AF-A0A941JB12-F1
#
_entry.id   AF-A0A941JB12-F1
#
_cell.length_a   1.000
_cell.length_b   1.000
_cell.length_c   1.000
_cell.angle_alpha   90.00
_cell.angle_beta   90.00
_cell.angle_gamma   90.00
#
_symmetry.space_group_name_H-M   'P 1'
#
loop_
_entity.id
_entity.type
_entity.pdbx_description
1 polymer ?
#
loop_
_entity_poly.entity_id
_entity_poly.type
_entity_poly.pdbx_seq_one_letter_code
_entity_poly.pdbx_strand_id
1 'polypeptide(L)'
;MVSFEESRNPISFVELLINTQTTVFNCTPSAFFEVSGELINRQNELSLKYIIFGGEALNFKKLAQWFSPENGRLPKLINMYGITETTVHVTYKEIAKGDVEKE
;
A
#
# COMPACT_ATOMS: atom_id res chain seq x y z
N MET A 1 -5.13 5.16 17.72
CA MET A 1 -6.39 4.97 16.95
C MET A 1 -6.45 6.15 16.01
N VAL A 2 -6.51 5.91 14.69
CA VAL A 2 -6.57 6.98 13.67
C VAL A 2 -7.99 7.54 13.64
N SER A 3 -8.18 8.85 13.53
CA SER A 3 -9.52 9.41 13.39
C SER A 3 -10.10 9.11 11.99
N PHE A 4 -11.44 9.13 11.89
CA PHE A 4 -12.11 8.90 10.61
C PHE A 4 -11.74 9.95 9.55
N GLU A 5 -11.57 11.21 9.96
CA GLU A 5 -11.15 12.29 9.06
C GLU A 5 -9.69 12.13 8.59
N GLU A 6 -8.77 11.75 9.47
CA GLU A 6 -7.38 11.48 9.10
C GLU A 6 -7.26 10.29 8.15
N SER A 7 -8.12 9.28 8.27
CA SER A 7 -8.10 8.11 7.36
C SER A 7 -8.54 8.42 5.93
N ARG A 8 -9.23 9.55 5.70
CA ARG A 8 -9.79 9.94 4.39
C ARG A 8 -9.11 11.15 3.75
N ASN A 9 -8.15 11.76 4.43
CA ASN A 9 -7.31 12.80 3.86
C ASN A 9 -5.92 12.22 3.58
N PRO A 10 -5.54 12.03 2.30
CA PRO A 10 -4.25 11.44 1.93
C PRO A 10 -3.04 12.13 2.56
N ILE A 11 -3.07 13.47 2.68
CA ILE A 11 -1.97 14.26 3.23
C ILE A 11 -1.85 14.00 4.73
N SER A 12 -2.94 14.17 5.49
CA SER A 12 -2.95 13.95 6.93
C SER A 12 -2.61 12.51 7.30
N PHE A 13 -3.05 11.54 6.48
CA PHE A 13 -2.73 10.15 6.69
C PHE A 13 -1.23 9.86 6.49
N VAL A 14 -0.63 10.36 5.42
CA VAL A 14 0.81 10.17 5.18
C VAL A 14 1.65 10.87 6.25
N GLU A 15 1.26 12.08 6.68
CA GLU A 15 1.86 12.75 7.84
C GLU A 15 1.83 11.89 9.09
N LEU A 16 0.69 11.23 9.37
CA LEU A 16 0.58 10.32 10.49
C LEU A 16 1.56 9.13 10.36
N LEU A 17 1.70 8.55 9.16
CA LEU A 17 2.63 7.43 8.93
C LEU A 17 4.09 7.85 9.16
N ILE A 18 4.46 9.06 8.75
CA ILE A 18 5.79 9.65 8.98
C ILE A 18 6.02 9.85 10.48
N ASN A 19 5.11 10.56 11.15
CA ASN A 19 5.24 10.93 12.57
C ASN A 19 5.28 9.71 13.49
N THR A 20 4.57 8.64 13.12
CA THR A 20 4.56 7.38 13.89
C THR A 20 5.66 6.40 13.48
N GLN A 21 6.50 6.77 12.50
CA GLN A 21 7.54 5.90 11.94
C GLN A 21 7.01 4.51 11.54
N THR A 22 5.81 4.49 10.97
CA THR A 22 5.14 3.24 10.61
C THR A 22 5.98 2.45 9.60
N THR A 23 6.22 1.16 9.89
CA THR A 23 7.00 0.28 9.01
C THR A 23 6.13 -0.68 8.19
N VAL A 24 4.90 -0.94 8.64
CA VAL A 24 3.94 -1.83 7.97
C VAL A 24 2.59 -1.14 7.90
N PHE A 25 2.05 -1.01 6.69
CA PHE A 25 0.72 -0.48 6.46
C PHE A 25 -0.18 -1.57 5.89
N ASN A 26 -1.20 -2.00 6.65
CA ASN A 26 -2.21 -2.95 6.20
C ASN A 26 -3.47 -2.19 5.77
N CYS A 27 -3.93 -2.42 4.54
CA CYS A 27 -5.05 -1.68 3.97
C CYS A 27 -5.74 -2.46 2.85
N THR A 28 -6.92 -1.99 2.43
CA THR A 28 -7.51 -2.46 1.18
C THR A 28 -6.84 -1.79 -0.02
N PRO A 29 -6.80 -2.45 -1.21
CA PRO A 29 -6.37 -1.84 -2.45
C PRO A 29 -6.98 -0.44 -2.71
N SER A 30 -8.28 -0.24 -2.47
CA SER A 30 -8.93 1.06 -2.68
C SER A 30 -8.33 2.16 -1.80
N ALA A 31 -8.14 1.90 -0.50
CA ALA A 31 -7.53 2.86 0.41
C ALA A 31 -6.07 3.17 0.04
N PHE A 32 -5.31 2.17 -0.41
CA PHE A 32 -3.96 2.40 -0.92
C PHE A 32 -3.95 3.34 -2.13
N PHE A 33 -4.84 3.12 -3.10
CA PHE A 33 -4.86 3.97 -4.30
C PHE A 33 -5.18 5.43 -3.98
N GLU A 34 -6.02 5.70 -2.97
CA GLU A 34 -6.32 7.07 -2.51
C GLU A 34 -5.07 7.80 -1.97
N VAL A 35 -4.13 7.08 -1.36
CA VAL A 35 -2.95 7.69 -0.72
C VAL A 35 -1.64 7.47 -1.50
N SER A 36 -1.63 6.60 -2.50
CA SER A 36 -0.44 6.15 -3.22
C SER A 36 0.38 7.28 -3.85
N GLY A 37 -0.29 8.32 -4.39
CA GLY A 37 0.40 9.49 -4.95
C GLY A 37 1.22 10.25 -3.90
N GLU A 38 0.65 10.45 -2.71
CA GLU A 38 1.34 11.14 -1.62
C GLU A 38 2.45 10.28 -1.00
N LEU A 39 2.25 8.96 -0.92
CA LEU A 39 3.30 8.02 -0.53
C LEU A 39 4.52 8.08 -1.46
N ILE A 40 4.31 8.24 -2.77
CA ILE A 40 5.38 8.41 -3.74
C ILE A 40 6.07 9.76 -3.54
N ASN A 41 5.30 10.84 -3.42
CA ASN A 41 5.83 12.20 -3.24
C ASN A 41 6.72 12.32 -1.99
N ARG A 42 6.31 11.69 -0.89
CA ARG A 42 6.96 11.75 0.44
C ARG A 42 7.80 10.51 0.75
N GLN A 43 8.16 9.72 -0.25
CA GLN A 43 8.85 8.43 -0.09
C GLN A 43 10.12 8.49 0.78
N ASN A 44 10.86 9.61 0.76
CA ASN A 44 12.11 9.78 1.49
C ASN A 44 11.92 10.06 2.99
N GLU A 45 10.71 10.41 3.41
CA GLU A 45 10.37 10.71 4.81
C GLU A 45 9.73 9.51 5.51
N LEU A 46 9.29 8.51 4.73
CA LEU A 46 8.60 7.34 5.24
C LEU A 46 9.57 6.28 5.76
N SER A 47 9.20 5.64 6.86
CA SER A 47 9.86 4.44 7.40
C SER A 47 9.24 3.13 6.90
N LEU A 48 8.29 3.22 5.95
CA LEU A 48 7.53 2.09 5.45
C LEU A 48 8.43 1.08 4.75
N LYS A 49 8.28 -0.19 5.14
CA LYS A 49 8.95 -1.34 4.52
C LYS A 49 7.97 -2.17 3.70
N TYR A 50 6.75 -2.31 4.19
CA TYR A 50 5.72 -3.16 3.59
C TYR A 50 4.36 -2.45 3.56
N ILE A 51 3.67 -2.60 2.43
CA ILE A 51 2.24 -2.31 2.30
C ILE A 51 1.56 -3.65 2.00
N ILE A 52 0.60 -4.02 2.83
CA ILE A 52 -0.10 -5.29 2.77
C ILE A 52 -1.53 -5.04 2.35
N PHE A 53 -1.93 -5.64 1.23
CA PHE A 53 -3.29 -5.60 0.71
C PHE A 53 -4.11 -6.78 1.22
N GLY A 54 -5.38 -6.51 1.53
CA GLY A 54 -6.38 -7.53 1.82
C GLY A 54 -7.81 -7.00 1.61
N GLY A 55 -8.80 -7.88 1.66
CA GLY A 55 -10.22 -7.53 1.66
C GLY A 55 -10.84 -7.12 0.32
N GLU A 56 -10.04 -6.77 -0.70
CA GLU A 56 -10.54 -6.48 -2.06
C GLU A 56 -9.62 -7.09 -3.12
N ALA A 57 -10.15 -7.24 -4.34
CA ALA A 57 -9.34 -7.64 -5.49
C ALA A 57 -8.37 -6.51 -5.88
N LEU A 58 -7.09 -6.86 -6.01
CA LEU A 58 -6.07 -5.93 -6.45
C LEU A 58 -6.15 -5.70 -7.96
N ASN A 59 -6.18 -4.44 -8.39
CA ASN A 59 -6.11 -4.07 -9.79
C ASN A 59 -4.66 -3.76 -10.19
N PHE A 60 -4.00 -4.73 -10.84
CA PHE A 60 -2.59 -4.62 -11.23
C PHE A 60 -2.31 -3.47 -12.21
N LYS A 61 -3.25 -3.13 -13.10
CA LYS A 61 -3.07 -2.03 -14.06
C LYS A 61 -2.88 -0.68 -13.38
N LYS A 62 -3.52 -0.48 -12.22
CA LYS A 62 -3.35 0.74 -11.42
C LYS A 62 -2.02 0.81 -10.68
N LEU A 63 -1.27 -0.29 -10.59
CA LEU A 63 0.06 -0.32 -9.96
C LEU A 63 1.19 0.13 -10.89
N ALA A 64 0.93 0.34 -12.19
CA ALA A 64 1.97 0.74 -13.14
C ALA A 64 2.74 1.99 -12.67
N GLN A 65 2.02 3.00 -12.15
CA GLN A 65 2.63 4.21 -11.60
C GLN A 65 3.51 3.94 -10.37
N TRP A 66 3.19 2.95 -9.54
CA TRP A 66 4.00 2.60 -8.37
C TRP A 66 5.37 2.07 -8.77
N PHE A 67 5.44 1.27 -9.84
CA PHE A 67 6.68 0.68 -10.34
C PHE A 67 7.40 1.52 -11.39
N SER A 68 7.03 2.80 -11.51
CA SER A 68 7.61 3.67 -12.51
C SER A 68 9.09 3.98 -12.22
N PRO A 69 9.98 4.01 -13.24
CA PRO A 69 11.42 4.21 -13.03
C PRO A 69 11.80 5.55 -12.39
N GLU A 70 10.96 6.58 -12.51
CA GLU A 70 11.17 7.89 -11.88
C GLU A 70 10.95 7.87 -10.35
N ASN A 71 10.29 6.84 -9.84
CA ASN A 71 10.10 6.69 -8.40
C ASN A 71 11.40 6.23 -7.75
N GLY A 72 11.59 6.63 -6.50
CA GLY A 72 12.73 6.24 -5.70
C GLY A 72 12.52 4.87 -5.05
N ARG A 73 13.13 4.68 -3.89
CA ARG A 73 12.96 3.44 -3.13
C ARG A 73 11.60 3.45 -2.43
N LEU A 74 10.65 2.73 -3.01
CA LEU A 74 9.32 2.55 -2.43
C LEU A 74 9.20 1.29 -1.56
N PRO A 75 8.22 1.24 -0.64
CA PRO A 75 7.87 0.05 0.13
C PRO A 75 7.49 -1.14 -0.76
N LYS A 76 7.73 -2.35 -0.28
CA LYS A 76 7.29 -3.58 -0.94
C LYS A 76 5.78 -3.72 -0.85
N LEU A 77 5.13 -4.05 -1.97
CA LEU A 77 3.71 -4.34 -2.01
C LEU A 77 3.49 -5.85 -1.84
N ILE A 78 2.68 -6.22 -0.85
CA ILE A 78 2.34 -7.61 -0.55
C ILE A 78 0.84 -7.79 -0.78
N ASN A 79 0.46 -8.63 -1.72
CA ASN A 79 -0.92 -9.07 -1.86
C ASN A 79 -1.18 -10.27 -0.95
N MET A 80 -2.12 -10.15 -0.03
CA MET A 80 -2.57 -11.27 0.80
C MET A 80 -4.05 -11.54 0.54
N TYR A 81 -4.41 -12.80 0.36
CA TYR A 81 -5.81 -13.22 0.23
C TYR A 81 -6.18 -14.18 1.36
N GLY A 82 -7.28 -13.87 2.04
CA GLY A 82 -7.96 -14.74 2.99
C GLY A 82 -9.41 -14.30 3.10
N ILE A 83 -10.30 -15.28 3.25
CA ILE A 83 -11.70 -15.03 3.61
C ILE A 83 -11.85 -15.22 5.13
N THR A 84 -12.94 -14.75 5.72
CA THR A 84 -13.15 -14.80 7.18
C THR A 84 -13.03 -16.21 7.76
N GLU A 85 -13.37 -17.22 6.96
CA GLU A 85 -13.41 -18.65 7.27
C GLU A 85 -12.02 -19.31 7.31
N THR A 86 -10.99 -18.64 6.78
CA THR A 86 -9.67 -19.24 6.59
C THR A 86 -8.55 -18.53 7.35
N THR A 87 -8.89 -17.91 8.49
CA THR A 87 -7.95 -17.23 9.41
C THR A 87 -7.19 -16.08 8.75
N VAL A 88 -7.87 -14.94 8.58
CA VAL A 88 -7.33 -13.63 8.16
C VAL A 88 -6.67 -13.60 6.78
N HIS A 89 -5.57 -14.34 6.54
CA HIS A 89 -4.88 -14.46 5.25
C HIS A 89 -4.28 -15.86 5.05
N VAL A 90 -4.52 -16.48 3.88
CA VAL A 90 -4.06 -17.84 3.52
C VAL A 90 -2.94 -17.83 2.47
N THR A 91 -2.91 -16.83 1.61
CA THR A 91 -1.90 -16.72 0.55
C THR A 91 -1.09 -15.43 0.68
N TYR A 92 0.17 -15.51 0.23
CA TYR A 92 1.14 -14.42 0.23
C TYR A 92 1.76 -14.31 -1.17
N LYS A 93 1.76 -13.10 -1.74
CA LYS A 93 2.51 -12.78 -2.96
C LYS A 93 3.13 -11.39 -2.84
N GLU A 94 4.46 -11.31 -2.84
CA GLU A 94 5.16 -10.04 -3.09
C GLU A 94 4.95 -9.66 -4.56
N ILE A 95 4.45 -8.45 -4.81
CA ILE A 95 4.19 -7.95 -6.17
C ILE A 95 5.47 -7.29 -6.68
N ALA A 96 5.96 -7.76 -7.82
CA ALA A 96 7.07 -7.16 -8.53
C ALA A 96 6.61 -6.49 -9.83
N LYS A 97 7.48 -5.65 -10.41
CA LYS A 97 7.22 -4.96 -11.68
C LYS A 97 6.74 -5.93 -12.78
N GLY A 98 7.38 -7.09 -12.90
CA GLY A 98 7.03 -8.10 -13.90
C GLY A 98 5.67 -8.78 -13.69
N ASP A 99 5.00 -8.60 -12.54
CA ASP A 99 3.61 -9.03 -12.35
C ASP A 99 2.62 -8.04 -12.99
N VAL A 100 2.96 -6.75 -12.99
CA VAL A 100 2.14 -5.70 -13.61
C VAL A 100 2.20 -5.76 -15.14
N GLU A 101 3.34 -6.20 -15.70
CA GLU A 101 3.55 -6.30 -17.15
C GLU A 101 2.88 -7.55 -17.78
N LYS A 102 2.41 -8.51 -16.96
CA LYS A 102 1.83 -9.78 -17.43
C LYS A 102 0.30 -9.82 -17.43
N GLU A 103 -0.38 -8.81 -16.87
CA GLU A 103 -1.86 -8.69 -16.76
C GLU A 103 -2.44 -7.49 -17.52
#